data_AF-A0A1R1XF43-F1
#
_entry.id   AF-A0A1R1XF43-F1
#
_cell.length_a   1.000
_cell.length_b   1.000
_cell.length_c   1.000
_cell.angle_alpha   90.00
_cell.angle_beta   90.00
_cell.angle_gamma   90.00
#
_symmetry.space_group_name_H-M   'P 1'
#
loop_
_entity.id
_entity.type
_entity.pdbx_description
1 polymer ?
#
loop_
_entity_poly.entity_id
_entity_poly.type
_entity_poly.pdbx_seq_one_letter_code
_entity_poly.pdbx_strand_id
1 'polypeptide(L)'
;MPSEVVSLNAQIERIKVLYTNIVDQYSKADTNQENPKFIICGHSVGSYICEQVTTLEIYYQTLKSNQIYNLFTFFAIIKLKVFKENKSSVYRVMYLFPTVMEIAKSPNGNNLKLLFNPISIHFVCILVGIIRFLFGPSALTSMISIRESSMPQHLRNMFAYKSLSYSTVNNFLNMAREEMTTINELDHKVYTDHGEKFFMYYGSCDNWVPHSQYQHMKQTNSKSNTFVY
;
A
#
# COMPACT_ATOMS: atom_id res chain seq x y z
N MET A 1 9.33 -25.18 1.70
CA MET A 1 7.92 -25.60 1.53
C MET A 1 7.28 -24.66 0.53
N PRO A 2 6.41 -25.11 -0.39
CA PRO A 2 5.72 -24.20 -1.30
C PRO A 2 4.81 -23.31 -0.45
N SER A 3 5.09 -22.01 -0.41
CA SER A 3 4.24 -21.03 0.27
C SER A 3 2.89 -20.98 -0.42
N GLU A 4 1.82 -21.34 0.29
CA GLU A 4 0.45 -21.20 -0.19
C GLU A 4 0.21 -19.75 -0.64
N VAL A 5 -0.10 -19.56 -1.92
CA VAL A 5 -0.50 -18.26 -2.45
C VAL A 5 -1.87 -17.93 -1.87
N VAL A 6 -1.89 -17.08 -0.84
CA VAL A 6 -3.12 -16.69 -0.15
C VAL A 6 -3.92 -15.74 -1.02
N SER A 7 -5.17 -16.10 -1.28
CA SER A 7 -6.09 -15.28 -2.08
C SER A 7 -6.29 -13.89 -1.46
N LEU A 8 -6.56 -12.91 -2.33
CA LEU A 8 -6.85 -11.53 -1.90
C LEU A 8 -7.99 -11.47 -0.86
N ASN A 9 -9.05 -12.27 -1.06
CA ASN A 9 -10.17 -12.34 -0.12
C ASN A 9 -9.74 -12.84 1.26
N ALA A 10 -8.86 -13.84 1.34
CA ALA A 10 -8.34 -14.31 2.62
C ALA A 10 -7.46 -13.26 3.33
N GLN A 11 -6.73 -12.43 2.58
CA GLN A 11 -5.99 -11.29 3.14
C GLN A 11 -6.94 -10.21 3.67
N ILE A 12 -8.01 -9.90 2.91
CA ILE A 12 -9.04 -8.94 3.32
C ILE A 12 -9.70 -9.37 4.63
N GLU A 13 -10.19 -10.61 4.73
CA GLU A 13 -10.87 -11.09 5.93
C GLU A 13 -9.98 -11.07 7.17
N ARG A 14 -8.70 -11.40 7.02
CA ARG A 14 -7.74 -11.33 8.13
C ARG A 14 -7.47 -9.90 8.58
N ILE A 15 -7.31 -8.97 7.64
CA ILE A 15 -7.07 -7.57 7.97
C ILE A 15 -8.34 -6.95 8.58
N LYS A 16 -9.54 -7.36 8.16
CA LYS A 16 -10.80 -6.99 8.83
C LYS A 16 -10.82 -7.44 10.29
N VAL A 17 -10.53 -8.72 10.56
CA VAL A 17 -10.50 -9.24 11.94
C VAL A 17 -9.45 -8.50 12.78
N LEU A 18 -8.25 -8.29 12.23
CA LEU A 18 -7.20 -7.53 12.91
C LEU A 18 -7.65 -6.10 13.22
N TYR A 19 -8.25 -5.43 12.24
CA TYR A 19 -8.75 -4.07 12.37
C TYR A 19 -9.81 -3.96 13.47
N THR A 20 -10.85 -4.81 13.42
CA THR A 20 -11.92 -4.84 14.42
C THR A 20 -11.38 -5.11 15.82
N ASN A 21 -10.46 -6.07 15.97
CA ASN A 21 -9.85 -6.37 17.27
C ASN A 21 -9.10 -5.17 17.85
N ILE A 22 -8.35 -4.43 17.01
CA ILE A 22 -7.65 -3.23 17.44
C ILE A 22 -8.66 -2.13 17.81
N VAL A 23 -9.63 -1.85 16.96
CA VAL A 23 -10.65 -0.82 17.25
C VAL A 23 -11.40 -1.15 18.54
N ASP A 24 -11.82 -2.40 18.74
CA ASP A 24 -12.55 -2.83 19.95
C ASP A 24 -11.70 -2.74 21.21
N GLN A 25 -10.44 -3.20 21.14
CA GLN A 25 -9.51 -3.15 22.28
C GLN A 25 -9.33 -1.71 22.76
N TYR A 26 -9.18 -0.77 21.81
CA TYR A 26 -8.79 0.59 22.14
C TYR A 26 -9.97 1.57 22.29
N SER A 27 -11.13 1.28 21.70
CA SER A 27 -12.35 2.04 21.96
C SER A 27 -12.93 1.77 23.35
N LYS A 28 -12.61 0.63 23.97
CA LYS A 28 -13.02 0.29 25.35
C LYS A 28 -12.05 0.79 26.42
N ALA A 29 -10.79 1.08 26.05
CA ALA A 29 -9.72 1.38 27.00
C ALA A 29 -9.67 2.86 27.41
N ASP A 30 -10.34 3.76 26.69
CA ASP A 30 -10.19 5.21 26.90
C ASP A 30 -11.56 5.90 27.01
N THR A 31 -12.07 6.01 28.25
CA THR A 31 -13.35 6.69 28.55
C THR A 31 -13.26 8.22 28.50
N ASN A 32 -12.06 8.79 28.35
CA ASN A 32 -11.80 10.24 28.47
C ASN A 32 -11.49 10.93 27.15
N GLN A 33 -11.37 10.21 26.02
CA GLN A 33 -11.05 10.79 24.72
C GLN A 33 -12.27 10.72 23.79
N GLU A 34 -12.77 11.89 23.35
CA GLU A 34 -13.82 11.97 22.33
C GLU A 34 -13.33 11.30 21.03
N ASN A 35 -13.87 10.11 20.75
CA ASN A 35 -13.73 9.33 19.51
C ASN A 35 -12.27 9.07 19.05
N PRO A 36 -11.68 7.89 19.38
CA PRO A 36 -10.34 7.54 18.94
C PRO A 36 -10.21 7.54 17.41
N LYS A 37 -9.21 8.26 16.87
CA LYS A 37 -8.96 8.36 15.44
C LYS A 37 -7.93 7.35 14.97
N PHE A 38 -8.34 6.45 14.09
CA PHE A 38 -7.50 5.42 13.46
C PHE A 38 -7.12 5.83 12.04
N ILE A 39 -5.89 5.53 11.64
CA ILE A 39 -5.43 5.71 10.26
C ILE A 39 -5.04 4.33 9.72
N ILE A 40 -5.70 3.86 8.66
CA ILE A 40 -5.29 2.66 7.92
C ILE A 40 -4.66 3.06 6.58
N CYS A 41 -3.53 2.43 6.27
CA CYS A 41 -2.70 2.81 5.14
C CYS A 41 -2.21 1.57 4.38
N GLY A 42 -2.52 1.52 3.10
CA GLY A 42 -1.91 0.59 2.17
C GLY A 42 -1.55 1.28 0.86
N HIS A 43 -0.71 0.62 0.07
CA HIS A 43 -0.35 1.02 -1.29
C HIS A 43 -0.85 -0.05 -2.28
N SER A 44 -1.29 0.36 -3.47
CA SER A 44 -1.78 -0.53 -4.53
C SER A 44 -2.87 -1.51 -4.01
N VAL A 45 -2.65 -2.82 -4.08
CA VAL A 45 -3.55 -3.83 -3.51
C VAL A 45 -3.83 -3.59 -2.02
N GLY A 46 -2.85 -3.09 -1.26
CA GLY A 46 -3.06 -2.67 0.13
C GLY A 46 -4.07 -1.52 0.27
N SER A 47 -4.17 -0.61 -0.71
CA SER A 47 -5.18 0.46 -0.71
C SER A 47 -6.59 -0.08 -0.93
N TYR A 48 -6.74 -1.06 -1.82
CA TYR A 48 -8.01 -1.77 -2.00
C TYR A 48 -8.41 -2.54 -0.74
N ILE A 49 -7.45 -3.20 -0.07
CA ILE A 49 -7.73 -3.84 1.22
C ILE A 49 -8.16 -2.81 2.26
N CYS A 50 -7.49 -1.64 2.34
CA CYS A 50 -7.95 -0.56 3.21
C CYS A 50 -9.39 -0.16 2.93
N GLU A 51 -9.77 0.00 1.66
CA GLU A 51 -11.14 0.32 1.25
C GLU A 51 -12.14 -0.76 1.70
N GLN A 52 -11.82 -2.04 1.49
CA GLN A 52 -12.70 -3.15 1.89
C GLN A 52 -12.86 -3.26 3.42
N VAL A 53 -11.83 -2.86 4.16
CA VAL A 53 -11.84 -2.84 5.63
C VAL A 53 -12.61 -1.62 6.15
N THR A 54 -12.43 -0.44 5.55
CA THR A 54 -13.09 0.80 5.99
C THR A 54 -14.54 0.91 5.52
N THR A 55 -14.91 0.30 4.40
CA THR A 55 -16.29 0.31 3.89
C THR A 55 -17.25 -0.36 4.88
N LEU A 56 -16.78 -1.36 5.63
CA LEU A 56 -17.54 -1.96 6.73
C LEU A 56 -17.73 -1.01 7.91
N GLU A 57 -16.74 -0.18 8.21
CA GLU A 57 -16.83 0.78 9.29
C GLU A 57 -17.64 2.01 8.89
N ILE A 58 -17.60 2.45 7.62
CA ILE A 58 -18.51 3.44 7.06
C ILE A 58 -19.95 2.91 7.13
N TYR A 59 -20.19 1.62 6.85
CA TYR A 59 -21.52 1.01 7.03
C TYR A 59 -21.97 1.02 8.50
N TYR A 60 -21.07 0.73 9.45
CA TYR A 60 -21.37 0.75 10.89
C TYR A 60 -21.48 2.16 11.50
N GLN A 61 -20.72 3.14 11.01
CA GLN A 61 -20.68 4.53 11.48
C GLN A 61 -21.77 5.40 10.83
N THR A 62 -22.16 5.11 9.59
CA THR A 62 -23.31 5.78 8.92
C THR A 62 -24.63 5.49 9.65
N LEU A 63 -24.69 4.42 10.46
CA LEU A 63 -25.81 4.16 11.38
C LEU A 63 -25.76 5.00 12.67
N LYS A 64 -24.67 5.72 12.98
CA LYS A 64 -24.51 6.41 14.28
C LYS A 64 -24.04 7.86 14.28
N SER A 65 -23.35 8.41 13.27
CA SER A 65 -22.81 9.78 13.41
C SER A 65 -22.38 10.45 12.09
N ASN A 66 -22.92 11.65 11.85
CA ASN A 66 -22.66 12.53 10.72
C ASN A 66 -21.31 13.27 10.84
N GLN A 67 -20.17 12.60 10.66
CA GLN A 67 -18.93 13.32 10.31
C GLN A 67 -17.90 12.38 9.67
N ILE A 68 -17.54 12.68 8.42
CA ILE A 68 -16.59 11.90 7.60
C ILE A 68 -15.43 12.82 7.20
N TYR A 69 -14.20 12.35 7.40
CA TYR A 69 -13.03 12.86 6.70
C TYR A 69 -12.42 11.74 5.85
N ASN A 70 -12.61 11.87 4.54
CA ASN A 70 -12.02 10.99 3.53
C ASN A 70 -10.59 11.46 3.24
N LEU A 71 -9.61 10.55 3.28
CA LEU A 71 -8.32 10.80 2.64
C LEU A 71 -7.96 9.62 1.73
N PHE A 72 -8.34 9.78 0.46
CA PHE A 72 -8.09 8.85 -0.62
C PHE A 72 -6.59 8.75 -0.92
N THR A 73 -6.15 7.49 -1.08
CA THR A 73 -5.00 6.97 -1.81
C THR A 73 -4.04 7.98 -2.43
N PHE A 74 -2.91 8.26 -1.78
CA PHE A 74 -1.59 8.47 -2.43
C PHE A 74 -0.46 8.47 -1.38
N PHE A 75 0.66 7.84 -1.74
CA PHE A 75 2.00 7.84 -1.12
C PHE A 75 2.15 7.49 0.38
N ALA A 76 2.93 6.45 0.69
CA ALA A 76 3.41 6.15 2.05
C ALA A 76 4.08 7.37 2.73
N ILE A 77 4.70 8.25 1.93
CA ILE A 77 5.38 9.48 2.36
C ILE A 77 4.38 10.54 2.90
N ILE A 78 3.21 10.69 2.27
CA ILE A 78 2.18 11.64 2.74
C ILE A 78 1.64 11.22 4.11
N LYS A 79 1.59 9.91 4.39
CA LYS A 79 0.94 9.36 5.59
C LYS A 79 1.78 9.56 6.86
N LEU A 80 3.11 9.44 6.77
CA LEU A 80 4.00 9.80 7.87
C LEU A 80 3.97 11.31 8.15
N LYS A 81 3.86 12.13 7.10
CA LYS A 81 3.77 13.59 7.23
C LYS A 81 2.46 14.02 7.90
N VAL A 82 1.33 13.47 7.49
CA VAL A 82 0.01 13.71 8.12
C VAL A 82 0.03 13.28 9.60
N PHE A 83 0.65 12.14 9.92
CA PHE A 83 0.86 11.73 11.31
C PHE A 83 1.74 12.73 12.09
N LYS A 84 2.87 13.16 11.50
CA LYS A 84 3.79 14.13 12.12
C LYS A 84 3.13 15.47 12.41
N GLU A 85 2.16 15.89 11.60
CA GLU A 85 1.41 17.14 11.77
C GLU A 85 0.25 17.00 12.77
N ASN A 86 -0.25 15.78 13.03
CA ASN A 86 -1.44 15.53 13.86
C ASN A 86 -1.19 14.56 15.03
N LYS A 87 0.04 14.50 15.55
CA LYS A 87 0.49 13.48 16.51
C LYS A 87 -0.38 13.31 17.75
N SER A 88 -0.99 14.40 18.25
CA SER A 88 -1.84 14.40 19.45
C SER A 88 -3.23 13.82 19.20
N SER A 89 -3.75 13.94 17.99
CA SER A 89 -5.11 13.52 17.62
C SER A 89 -5.18 12.10 17.05
N VAL A 90 -4.05 11.54 16.62
CA VAL A 90 -4.00 10.19 16.04
C VAL A 90 -3.76 9.15 17.14
N TYR A 91 -4.71 8.23 17.24
CA TYR A 91 -4.68 7.16 18.24
C TYR A 91 -3.81 5.99 17.76
N ARG A 92 -4.04 5.47 16.55
CA ARG A 92 -3.23 4.40 15.94
C ARG A 92 -3.08 4.56 14.43
N VAL A 93 -1.98 4.01 13.90
CA VAL A 93 -1.64 3.96 12.48
C VAL A 93 -1.40 2.51 12.07
N MET A 94 -2.19 1.98 11.13
CA MET A 94 -2.05 0.64 10.58
C MET A 94 -1.43 0.72 9.18
N TYR A 95 -0.26 0.11 9.01
CA TYR A 95 0.44 0.01 7.72
C TYR A 95 0.35 -1.41 7.17
N LEU A 96 -0.14 -1.53 5.94
CA LEU A 96 -0.19 -2.76 5.17
C LEU A 96 0.95 -2.76 4.15
N PHE A 97 1.84 -3.74 4.25
CA PHE A 97 3.05 -3.89 3.43
C PHE A 97 3.90 -2.61 3.44
N PRO A 98 4.40 -2.19 4.62
CA PRO A 98 5.08 -0.91 4.77
C PRO A 98 6.44 -0.89 4.07
N THR A 99 6.48 -0.27 2.90
CA THR A 99 7.73 0.10 2.24
C THR A 99 8.27 1.40 2.84
N VAL A 100 8.89 1.33 4.02
CA VAL A 100 9.37 2.50 4.78
C VAL A 100 10.89 2.64 4.82
N MET A 101 11.62 1.68 4.24
CA MET A 101 13.08 1.71 4.13
C MET A 101 13.55 0.89 2.91
N GLU A 102 14.72 1.24 2.39
CA GLU A 102 15.53 0.46 1.45
C GLU A 102 14.78 -0.23 0.29
N ILE A 103 13.75 0.39 -0.31
CA ILE A 103 12.95 -0.27 -1.37
C ILE A 103 13.82 -0.66 -2.57
N ALA A 104 14.84 0.13 -2.90
CA ALA A 104 15.78 -0.16 -3.98
C ALA A 104 16.60 -1.45 -3.73
N LYS A 105 16.83 -1.83 -2.46
CA LYS A 105 17.57 -3.03 -2.07
C LYS A 105 16.68 -4.28 -1.98
N SER A 106 15.36 -4.13 -2.13
CA SER A 106 14.44 -5.27 -2.17
C SER A 106 14.75 -6.20 -3.36
N PRO A 107 14.35 -7.48 -3.31
CA PRO A 107 14.50 -8.40 -4.43
C PRO A 107 13.98 -7.83 -5.76
N ASN A 108 12.78 -7.24 -5.76
CA ASN A 108 12.22 -6.60 -6.95
C ASN A 108 12.95 -5.31 -7.31
N GLY A 109 13.34 -4.49 -6.33
CA GLY A 109 14.15 -3.29 -6.56
C GLY A 109 15.45 -3.59 -7.31
N ASN A 110 16.16 -4.64 -6.92
CA ASN A 110 17.39 -5.07 -7.59
C ASN A 110 17.13 -5.74 -8.95
N ASN A 111 16.15 -6.64 -9.03
CA ASN A 111 15.83 -7.36 -10.27
C ASN A 111 15.33 -6.43 -11.38
N LEU A 112 14.61 -5.37 -11.01
CA LEU A 112 14.02 -4.41 -11.94
C LEU A 112 14.82 -3.12 -12.03
N LYS A 113 16.02 -3.02 -11.44
CA LYS A 113 16.84 -1.79 -11.45
C LYS A 113 17.10 -1.23 -12.85
N LEU A 114 17.25 -2.12 -13.84
CA LEU A 114 17.46 -1.73 -15.23
C LEU A 114 16.23 -1.06 -15.81
N LEU A 115 15.02 -1.50 -15.42
CA LEU A 115 13.76 -0.92 -15.87
C LEU A 115 13.60 0.53 -15.38
N PHE A 116 14.08 0.83 -14.18
CA PHE A 116 13.96 2.15 -13.55
C PHE A 116 15.08 3.12 -13.95
N ASN A 117 16.01 2.71 -14.81
CA ASN A 117 16.99 3.62 -15.40
C ASN A 117 16.27 4.60 -16.38
N PRO A 118 16.54 5.92 -16.34
CA PRO A 118 15.89 6.90 -17.22
C PRO A 118 15.95 6.54 -18.72
N ILE A 119 17.06 5.95 -19.18
CA ILE A 119 17.22 5.50 -20.57
C ILE A 119 16.23 4.37 -20.87
N SER A 120 16.19 3.35 -20.01
CA SER A 120 15.26 2.23 -20.15
C SER A 120 13.80 2.67 -20.06
N ILE A 121 13.47 3.61 -19.16
CA ILE A 121 12.13 4.20 -19.05
C ILE A 121 11.73 4.80 -20.40
N HIS A 122 12.59 5.62 -21.00
CA HIS A 122 12.31 6.24 -22.30
C HIS A 122 12.07 5.19 -23.40
N PHE A 123 12.92 4.15 -23.47
CA PHE A 123 12.74 3.06 -24.43
C PHE A 123 11.43 2.29 -24.21
N VAL A 124 11.08 1.99 -22.96
CA VAL A 124 9.81 1.31 -22.64
C VAL A 124 8.62 2.19 -23.03
N CYS A 125 8.68 3.50 -22.80
CA CYS A 125 7.61 4.41 -23.19
C CYS A 125 7.44 4.50 -24.72
N ILE A 126 8.54 4.54 -25.48
CA ILE A 126 8.50 4.46 -26.95
C ILE A 126 7.90 3.12 -27.40
N LEU A 127 8.38 2.00 -26.83
CA LEU A 127 7.89 0.66 -27.16
C LEU A 127 6.39 0.54 -26.91
N VAL A 128 5.91 1.06 -25.78
CA VAL A 128 4.48 1.12 -25.46
C VAL A 128 3.70 1.94 -26.49
N GLY A 129 4.25 3.08 -26.94
CA GLY A 129 3.67 3.88 -28.03
C GLY A 129 3.56 3.11 -29.34
N ILE A 130 4.61 2.36 -29.71
CA ILE A 130 4.65 1.51 -30.91
C ILE A 130 3.62 0.38 -30.78
N ILE A 131 3.57 -0.33 -29.65
CA ILE A 131 2.59 -1.40 -29.40
C ILE A 131 1.17 -0.86 -29.52
N ARG A 132 0.90 0.32 -28.93
CA ARG A 132 -0.40 0.99 -29.04
C ARG A 132 -0.74 1.33 -30.49
N PHE A 133 0.24 1.81 -31.26
CA PHE A 133 0.04 2.12 -32.68
C PHE A 133 -0.25 0.86 -33.51
N LEU A 134 0.48 -0.23 -33.29
CA LEU A 134 0.37 -1.47 -34.07
C LEU A 134 -0.88 -2.30 -33.74
N PHE A 135 -1.23 -2.44 -32.46
CA PHE A 135 -2.25 -3.39 -32.00
C PHE A 135 -3.52 -2.73 -31.43
N GLY A 136 -3.45 -1.43 -31.14
CA GLY A 136 -4.53 -0.70 -30.50
C GLY A 136 -4.83 -1.17 -29.05
N PRO A 137 -5.68 -0.43 -28.31
CA PRO A 137 -6.04 -0.80 -26.93
C PRO A 137 -6.82 -2.13 -26.81
N SER A 138 -7.51 -2.54 -27.87
CA SER A 138 -8.42 -3.69 -27.87
C SER A 138 -7.70 -5.04 -27.74
N ALA A 139 -6.53 -5.18 -28.38
CA ALA A 139 -5.73 -6.40 -28.30
C ALA A 139 -5.19 -6.63 -26.88
N LEU A 140 -4.67 -5.58 -26.24
CA LEU A 140 -4.15 -5.68 -24.88
C LEU A 140 -5.26 -5.85 -23.84
N THR A 141 -6.43 -5.24 -24.07
CA THR A 141 -7.63 -5.49 -23.26
C THR A 141 -7.98 -6.98 -23.26
N SER A 142 -7.86 -7.63 -24.43
CA SER A 142 -8.09 -9.08 -24.55
C SER A 142 -7.05 -9.88 -23.78
N MET A 143 -5.76 -9.53 -23.88
CA MET A 143 -4.70 -10.19 -23.10
C MET A 143 -4.86 -9.98 -21.58
N ILE A 144 -5.19 -8.77 -21.15
CA ILE A 144 -5.46 -8.45 -19.74
C ILE A 144 -6.72 -9.17 -19.26
N SER A 145 -7.74 -9.33 -20.11
CA SER A 145 -8.97 -10.06 -19.74
C SER A 145 -8.72 -11.55 -19.47
N ILE A 146 -7.72 -12.15 -20.12
CA ILE A 146 -7.31 -13.53 -19.87
C ILE A 146 -6.62 -13.65 -18.51
N ARG A 147 -5.80 -12.68 -18.13
CA ARG A 147 -5.03 -12.71 -16.88
C ARG A 147 -5.82 -12.20 -15.66
N GLU A 148 -6.62 -11.16 -15.84
CA GLU A 148 -7.33 -10.41 -14.80
C GLU A 148 -8.85 -10.58 -14.95
N SER A 149 -9.29 -11.83 -15.15
CA SER A 149 -10.70 -12.17 -15.38
C SER A 149 -11.62 -11.76 -14.22
N SER A 150 -11.07 -11.63 -13.01
CA SER A 150 -11.76 -11.20 -11.80
C SER A 150 -12.06 -9.68 -11.73
N MET A 151 -11.39 -8.85 -12.53
CA MET A 151 -11.58 -7.40 -12.47
C MET A 151 -12.79 -6.93 -13.31
N PRO A 152 -13.65 -6.00 -12.86
CA PRO A 152 -14.75 -5.48 -13.67
C PRO A 152 -14.30 -4.97 -15.06
N GLN A 153 -15.10 -5.26 -16.11
CA GLN A 153 -14.73 -4.98 -17.50
C GLN A 153 -14.33 -3.51 -17.75
N HIS A 154 -15.04 -2.55 -17.15
CA HIS A 154 -14.74 -1.13 -17.33
C HIS A 154 -13.36 -0.75 -16.74
N LEU A 155 -12.98 -1.34 -15.60
CA LEU A 155 -11.65 -1.16 -15.00
C LEU A 155 -10.57 -1.82 -15.84
N ARG A 156 -10.85 -3.00 -16.43
CA ARG A 156 -9.92 -3.66 -17.37
C ARG A 156 -9.63 -2.80 -18.59
N ASN A 157 -10.68 -2.25 -19.20
CA ASN A 157 -10.54 -1.39 -20.38
C ASN A 157 -9.74 -0.12 -20.03
N MET A 158 -10.04 0.50 -18.89
CA MET A 158 -9.33 1.68 -18.41
C MET A 158 -7.85 1.36 -18.15
N PHE A 159 -7.58 0.26 -17.44
CA PHE A 159 -6.22 -0.20 -17.15
C PHE A 159 -5.44 -0.50 -18.43
N ALA A 160 -6.03 -1.24 -19.38
CA ALA A 160 -5.40 -1.54 -20.67
C ALA A 160 -5.07 -0.26 -21.44
N TYR A 161 -6.01 0.68 -21.48
CA TYR A 161 -5.82 1.96 -22.16
C TYR A 161 -4.73 2.83 -21.52
N LYS A 162 -4.71 2.89 -20.18
CA LYS A 162 -3.73 3.67 -19.42
C LYS A 162 -2.35 3.04 -19.46
N SER A 163 -2.24 1.71 -19.37
CA SER A 163 -0.99 0.96 -19.48
C SER A 163 -0.35 1.08 -20.87
N LEU A 164 -1.14 1.42 -21.89
CA LEU A 164 -0.65 1.72 -23.24
C LEU A 164 -0.41 3.21 -23.52
N SER A 165 -0.43 4.06 -22.49
CA SER A 165 -0.17 5.48 -22.65
C SER A 165 1.28 5.79 -22.32
N TYR A 166 2.00 6.40 -23.26
CA TYR A 166 3.35 6.93 -23.03
C TYR A 166 3.44 7.72 -21.73
N SER A 167 2.52 8.69 -21.54
CA SER A 167 2.53 9.59 -20.39
C SER A 167 2.29 8.85 -19.08
N THR A 168 1.34 7.91 -19.05
CA THR A 168 1.04 7.13 -17.85
C THR A 168 2.24 6.26 -17.46
N VAL A 169 2.81 5.53 -18.43
CA VAL A 169 3.96 4.65 -18.17
C VAL A 169 5.18 5.46 -17.75
N ASN A 170 5.44 6.59 -18.40
CA ASN A 170 6.53 7.49 -18.01
C ASN A 170 6.36 7.99 -16.56
N ASN A 171 5.15 8.45 -16.20
CA ASN A 171 4.88 8.93 -14.85
C ASN A 171 5.01 7.80 -13.83
N PHE A 172 4.44 6.63 -14.10
CA PHE A 172 4.51 5.47 -13.22
C PHE A 172 5.95 5.02 -12.95
N LEU A 173 6.77 4.87 -14.01
CA LEU A 173 8.15 4.42 -13.86
C LEU A 173 9.05 5.48 -13.20
N ASN A 174 8.84 6.77 -13.49
CA ASN A 174 9.59 7.83 -12.83
C ASN A 174 9.20 7.97 -11.35
N MET A 175 7.93 7.80 -10.98
CA MET A 175 7.51 7.75 -9.57
C MET A 175 8.16 6.56 -8.85
N ALA A 176 8.12 5.36 -9.44
CA ALA A 176 8.76 4.18 -8.86
C ALA A 176 10.28 4.39 -8.68
N ARG A 177 10.94 5.02 -9.65
CA ARG A 177 12.35 5.42 -9.54
C ARG A 177 12.58 6.42 -8.41
N GLU A 178 11.73 7.44 -8.28
CA GLU A 178 11.83 8.44 -7.21
C GLU A 178 11.63 7.82 -5.83
N GLU A 179 10.67 6.89 -5.70
CA GLU A 179 10.46 6.10 -4.48
C GLU A 179 11.71 5.30 -4.11
N MET A 180 12.39 4.69 -5.10
CA MET A 180 13.66 3.99 -4.89
C MET A 180 14.78 4.87 -4.35
N THR A 181 14.82 6.14 -4.75
CA THR A 181 15.82 7.08 -4.24
C THR A 181 15.42 7.69 -2.89
N THR A 182 14.12 7.89 -2.67
CA THR A 182 13.60 8.62 -1.51
C THR A 182 13.44 7.73 -0.29
N ILE A 183 12.93 6.51 -0.47
CA ILE A 183 12.68 5.53 0.58
C ILE A 183 13.95 4.69 0.77
N ASN A 184 15.00 5.34 1.26
CA ASN A 184 16.29 4.71 1.53
C ASN A 184 16.45 4.41 3.02
N GLU A 185 16.38 5.44 3.86
CA GLU A 185 16.63 5.30 5.30
C GLU A 185 15.34 5.34 6.11
N LEU A 186 15.34 4.57 7.20
CA LEU A 186 14.24 4.55 8.14
C LEU A 186 14.26 5.79 9.05
N ASP A 187 13.11 6.42 9.27
CA ASP A 187 12.96 7.46 10.29
C ASP A 187 12.93 6.84 11.70
N HIS A 188 14.11 6.47 12.21
CA HIS A 188 14.26 5.83 13.51
C HIS A 188 13.62 6.62 14.65
N LYS A 189 13.67 7.96 14.57
CA LYS A 189 13.14 8.85 15.62
C LYS A 189 11.63 8.68 15.75
N VAL A 190 10.89 8.67 14.65
CA VAL A 190 9.43 8.49 14.71
C VAL A 190 9.04 7.14 15.29
N TYR A 191 9.71 6.07 14.88
CA TYR A 191 9.37 4.72 15.34
C TYR A 191 9.86 4.42 16.76
N THR A 192 10.88 5.13 17.25
CA THR A 192 11.31 5.04 18.66
C THR A 192 10.40 5.86 19.59
N ASP A 193 10.06 7.08 19.17
CA ASP A 193 9.31 8.05 19.98
C ASP A 193 7.80 7.75 20.04
N HIS A 194 7.25 7.19 18.96
CA HIS A 194 5.80 6.97 18.81
C HIS A 194 5.46 5.55 18.35
N GLY A 195 6.38 4.62 18.52
CA GLY A 195 6.30 3.27 17.99
C GLY A 195 5.06 2.49 18.44
N GLU A 196 4.59 2.74 19.66
CA GLU A 196 3.38 2.17 20.25
C GLU A 196 2.09 2.51 19.48
N LYS A 197 2.12 3.57 18.66
CA LYS A 197 0.99 3.96 17.81
C LYS A 197 0.92 3.17 16.51
N PHE A 198 1.98 2.46 16.12
CA PHE A 198 2.07 1.79 14.84
C PHE A 198 1.71 0.30 14.94
N PHE A 199 0.87 -0.12 14.01
CA PHE A 199 0.55 -1.49 13.68
C PHE A 199 1.07 -1.76 12.28
N MET A 200 2.04 -2.67 12.13
CA MET A 200 2.67 -2.91 10.83
C MET A 200 2.47 -4.35 10.41
N TYR A 201 1.93 -4.53 9.21
CA TYR A 201 1.63 -5.83 8.63
C TYR A 201 2.55 -6.09 7.43
N TYR A 202 3.42 -7.09 7.55
CA TYR A 202 4.36 -7.51 6.52
C TYR A 202 3.90 -8.81 5.85
N GLY A 203 4.13 -8.93 4.54
CA GLY A 203 3.93 -10.19 3.82
C GLY A 203 5.18 -11.07 3.83
N SER A 204 5.01 -12.38 3.97
CA SER A 204 6.08 -13.40 3.96
C SER A 204 6.69 -13.58 2.58
N CYS A 205 5.89 -13.38 1.54
CA CYS A 205 6.27 -13.58 0.15
C CYS A 205 6.35 -12.26 -0.64
N ASP A 206 6.43 -11.12 0.05
CA ASP A 206 6.54 -9.82 -0.60
C ASP A 206 7.98 -9.55 -1.05
N ASN A 207 8.18 -9.47 -2.37
CA ASN A 207 9.48 -9.19 -2.97
C ASN A 207 9.84 -7.70 -3.00
N TRP A 208 8.95 -6.81 -2.54
CA TRP A 208 9.21 -5.38 -2.34
C TRP A 208 9.56 -5.04 -0.89
N VAL A 209 9.06 -5.82 0.08
CA VAL A 209 9.33 -5.64 1.50
C VAL A 209 9.85 -6.96 2.08
N PRO A 210 11.17 -7.23 1.99
CA PRO A 210 11.73 -8.50 2.40
C PRO A 210 11.63 -8.73 3.91
N HIS A 211 11.62 -10.00 4.33
CA HIS A 211 11.52 -10.39 5.74
C HIS A 211 12.60 -9.78 6.65
N SER A 212 13.78 -9.47 6.10
CA SER A 212 14.84 -8.75 6.82
C SER A 212 14.39 -7.36 7.30
N GLN A 213 13.56 -6.65 6.54
CA GLN A 213 13.03 -5.34 6.94
C GLN A 213 12.00 -5.47 8.08
N TYR A 214 11.20 -6.55 8.08
CA TYR A 214 10.35 -6.88 9.23
C TYR A 214 11.18 -7.10 10.50
N GLN A 215 12.25 -7.90 10.40
CA GLN A 215 13.16 -8.17 11.53
C GLN A 215 13.80 -6.87 12.03
N HIS A 216 14.28 -6.02 11.12
CA HIS A 216 14.89 -4.73 11.47
C HIS A 216 13.90 -3.77 12.13
N MET A 217 12.66 -3.70 11.64
CA MET A 217 11.61 -2.90 12.25
C MET A 217 11.27 -3.40 13.67
N LYS A 218 11.18 -4.72 13.86
CA LYS A 218 10.91 -5.31 15.18
C LYS A 218 12.01 -5.00 16.21
N GLN A 219 13.26 -4.93 15.77
CA GLN A 219 14.40 -4.51 16.60
C GLN A 219 14.37 -3.01 16.90
N THR A 220 14.06 -2.19 15.90
CA THR A 220 14.02 -0.72 16.03
C THR A 220 12.85 -0.26 16.90
N ASN A 221 11.71 -0.92 16.79
CA ASN A 221 10.47 -0.52 17.43
C ASN A 221 9.87 -1.67 18.25
N SER A 222 10.49 -1.92 19.41
CA SER A 222 10.05 -2.93 20.36
C SER A 222 8.68 -2.66 20.98
N LYS A 223 8.17 -1.43 20.87
CA LYS A 223 6.85 -1.01 21.37
C LYS A 223 5.71 -1.25 20.37
N SER A 224 6.03 -1.45 19.09
CA SER A 224 5.02 -1.65 18.05
C SER A 224 4.47 -3.07 18.00
N ASN A 225 3.21 -3.16 17.58
CA ASN A 225 2.61 -4.43 17.22
C ASN A 225 2.91 -4.72 15.75
N THR A 226 4.05 -5.34 15.50
CA THR A 226 4.52 -5.72 14.15
C THR A 226 4.22 -7.19 13.87
N PHE A 227 3.42 -7.44 12.82
CA PHE A 227 2.97 -8.77 12.40
C PHE A 227 3.57 -9.15 11.05
N VAL A 228 3.82 -10.44 10.86
CA VAL A 228 4.22 -11.03 9.57
C VAL A 228 3.25 -12.15 9.22
N TYR A 229 2.94 -12.28 7.94
CA TYR A 229 2.11 -13.36 7.41
C TYR A 229 2.80 -14.11 6.29
#